data_AF-A0A9D7I8G0-F1
#
_entry.id   AF-A0A9D7I8G0-F1
#
_cell.length_a   1.000
_cell.length_b   1.000
_cell.length_c   1.000
_cell.angle_alpha   90.00
_cell.angle_beta   90.00
_cell.angle_gamma   90.00
#
_symmetry.space_group_name_H-M   'P 1'
#
loop_
_entity.id
_entity.type
_entity.pdbx_description
1 polymer ?
#
loop_
_entity_poly.entity_id
_entity_poly.type
_entity_poly.pdbx_seq_one_letter_code
_entity_poly.pdbx_strand_id
1 'polypeptide(L)'
;MSRKTIPPFKKSLTTAATSDALESTALVHLEKGRYRDAVASYKALLKTERRPQWIAGLAYAYSGRAQGLAAKGMLQEAIGLWRSRAELCGTPLWDGPYVGWLIADARVAEVLDHLAARRAATSAPDGRRLDEQLATLEAQLAPTLLAADPAILARLPADSLLQQHRPLALAALSAYSSKDAAALETALAGISFRSPYRDLRTVLKAMVLYETDQDAARAAIERLPLDSPFESLAAPLRTLLVAGPERLQRWARLNSAQQTMALDLMGCPQAVAPLLQSLVGLAGSTALLAPPALFDLVLRHAHELPSTLATVLGNGWHPGQLAGGVTVRASSATPLRPTRSALRRWR
;
A
#
# COMPACT_ATOMS: atom_id res chain seq x y z
N MET A 1 21.73 -0.40 -79.86
CA MET A 1 20.53 -0.45 -79.01
C MET A 1 20.44 -1.84 -78.38
N SER A 2 20.90 -2.01 -77.15
CA SER A 2 20.76 -3.28 -76.40
C SER A 2 19.91 -3.05 -75.16
N ARG A 3 18.69 -3.58 -75.16
CA ARG A 3 17.78 -3.56 -74.01
C ARG A 3 18.31 -4.51 -72.94
N LYS A 4 18.70 -3.98 -71.79
CA LYS A 4 18.95 -4.74 -70.56
C LYS A 4 17.61 -5.15 -69.95
N THR A 5 17.35 -6.44 -69.89
CA THR A 5 16.24 -7.06 -69.18
C THR A 5 16.51 -7.04 -67.67
N ILE A 6 15.65 -6.40 -66.90
CA ILE A 6 15.69 -6.39 -65.42
C ILE A 6 14.89 -7.61 -64.93
N PRO A 7 15.41 -8.44 -64.00
CA PRO A 7 14.66 -9.58 -63.47
C PRO A 7 13.62 -9.14 -62.41
N PRO A 8 12.49 -9.85 -62.27
CA PRO A 8 11.39 -9.43 -61.42
C PRO A 8 11.62 -9.76 -59.93
N PHE A 9 11.20 -8.83 -59.07
CA PHE A 9 11.10 -8.94 -57.63
C PHE A 9 10.24 -10.16 -57.21
N LYS A 10 10.85 -11.17 -56.59
CA LYS A 10 10.18 -12.35 -55.97
C LYS A 10 10.30 -12.42 -54.44
N LYS A 11 10.48 -11.29 -53.74
CA LYS A 11 10.73 -11.26 -52.27
C LYS A 11 9.50 -11.02 -51.37
N SER A 12 8.30 -10.74 -51.90
CA SER A 12 7.18 -10.29 -51.04
C SER A 12 6.32 -11.41 -50.43
N LEU A 13 6.10 -12.54 -51.12
CA LEU A 13 5.10 -13.53 -50.69
C LEU A 13 5.57 -14.43 -49.53
N THR A 14 6.83 -14.83 -49.49
CA THR A 14 7.37 -15.72 -48.44
C THR A 14 7.53 -15.00 -47.10
N THR A 15 7.82 -13.70 -47.14
CA THR A 15 7.99 -12.85 -45.95
C THR A 15 6.64 -12.50 -45.30
N ALA A 16 5.59 -12.37 -46.10
CA ALA A 16 4.23 -12.15 -45.61
C ALA A 16 3.68 -13.39 -44.88
N ALA A 17 3.77 -14.58 -45.49
CA ALA A 17 3.29 -15.82 -44.88
C ALA A 17 4.01 -16.20 -43.57
N THR A 18 5.29 -15.84 -43.43
CA THR A 18 6.06 -16.04 -42.20
C THR A 18 5.71 -15.03 -41.11
N SER A 19 5.31 -13.80 -41.47
CA SER A 19 4.86 -12.79 -40.52
C SER A 19 3.48 -13.13 -39.95
N ASP A 20 2.54 -13.63 -40.78
CA ASP A 20 1.20 -14.01 -40.30
C ASP A 20 1.25 -15.20 -39.31
N ALA A 21 2.12 -16.18 -39.56
CA ALA A 21 2.33 -17.30 -38.64
C ALA A 21 2.94 -16.85 -37.30
N LEU A 22 3.87 -15.89 -37.33
CA LEU A 22 4.47 -15.30 -36.13
C LEU A 22 3.46 -14.47 -35.33
N GLU A 23 2.59 -13.72 -36.00
CA GLU A 23 1.50 -12.95 -35.37
C GLU A 23 0.52 -13.87 -34.66
N SER A 24 0.05 -14.93 -35.34
CA SER A 24 -0.81 -15.95 -34.72
C SER A 24 -0.16 -16.60 -33.50
N THR A 25 1.13 -16.94 -33.60
CA THR A 25 1.90 -17.50 -32.48
C THR A 25 1.99 -16.51 -31.31
N ALA A 26 2.25 -15.22 -31.59
CA ALA A 26 2.32 -14.17 -30.58
C ALA A 26 0.99 -14.00 -29.83
N LEU A 27 -0.13 -14.05 -30.55
CA LEU A 27 -1.48 -13.98 -29.97
C LEU A 27 -1.76 -15.18 -29.06
N VAL A 28 -1.45 -16.40 -29.50
CA VAL A 28 -1.60 -17.61 -28.67
C VAL A 28 -0.77 -17.52 -27.38
N HIS A 29 0.44 -16.96 -27.44
CA HIS A 29 1.24 -16.72 -26.24
C HIS A 29 0.62 -15.69 -25.31
N LEU A 30 0.02 -14.61 -25.84
CA LEU A 30 -0.69 -13.61 -25.04
C LEU A 30 -1.90 -14.22 -24.32
N GLU A 31 -2.75 -14.96 -25.04
CA GLU A 31 -3.94 -15.60 -24.48
C GLU A 31 -3.60 -16.59 -23.37
N LYS A 32 -2.47 -17.31 -23.51
CA LYS A 32 -1.96 -18.24 -22.50
C LYS A 32 -1.21 -17.57 -21.35
N GLY A 33 -1.12 -16.24 -21.30
CA GLY A 33 -0.35 -15.50 -20.30
C GLY A 33 1.17 -15.73 -20.38
N ARG A 34 1.67 -16.29 -21.49
CA ARG A 34 3.10 -16.53 -21.73
C ARG A 34 3.76 -15.27 -22.27
N TYR A 35 3.73 -14.20 -21.47
CA TYR A 35 4.13 -12.86 -21.90
C TYR A 35 5.60 -12.78 -22.36
N ARG A 36 6.51 -13.59 -21.80
CA ARG A 36 7.91 -13.65 -22.25
C ARG A 36 8.02 -14.07 -23.71
N ASP A 37 7.29 -15.11 -24.09
CA ASP A 37 7.32 -15.67 -25.43
C ASP A 37 6.60 -14.72 -26.41
N ALA A 38 5.47 -14.14 -25.99
CA ALA A 38 4.77 -13.12 -26.76
C ALA A 38 5.69 -11.91 -27.08
N VAL A 39 6.45 -11.40 -26.10
CA VAL A 39 7.44 -10.33 -26.32
C VAL A 39 8.48 -10.74 -27.36
N ALA A 40 8.98 -11.98 -27.32
CA ALA A 40 9.96 -12.46 -28.29
C ALA A 40 9.38 -12.50 -29.71
N SER A 41 8.15 -13.03 -29.86
CA SER A 41 7.45 -13.10 -31.14
C SER A 41 7.15 -11.70 -31.72
N TYR A 42 6.63 -10.78 -30.91
CA TYR A 42 6.39 -9.40 -31.37
C TYR A 42 7.68 -8.66 -31.71
N LYS A 43 8.77 -8.85 -30.96
CA LYS A 43 10.07 -8.29 -31.35
C LYS A 43 10.58 -8.85 -32.67
N ALA A 44 10.34 -10.13 -32.95
CA ALA A 44 10.69 -10.72 -34.24
C ALA A 44 9.88 -10.10 -35.39
N LEU A 45 8.56 -9.91 -35.19
CA LEU A 45 7.68 -9.20 -36.12
C LEU A 45 8.14 -7.76 -36.38
N LEU A 46 8.49 -7.00 -35.33
CA LEU A 46 8.95 -5.62 -35.49
C LEU A 46 10.31 -5.47 -36.20
N LYS A 47 11.09 -6.56 -36.34
CA LYS A 47 12.31 -6.56 -37.16
C LYS A 47 12.01 -6.64 -38.66
N THR A 48 10.85 -7.18 -39.06
CA THR A 48 10.46 -7.28 -40.47
C THR A 48 9.71 -6.02 -40.91
N GLU A 49 8.69 -5.63 -40.15
CA GLU A 49 7.85 -4.47 -40.45
C GLU A 49 7.32 -3.83 -39.16
N ARG A 50 7.15 -2.51 -39.16
CA ARG A 50 6.68 -1.79 -37.97
C ARG A 50 5.19 -1.44 -38.08
N ARG A 51 4.32 -2.41 -37.74
CA ARG A 51 2.85 -2.23 -37.75
C ARG A 51 2.32 -1.77 -36.39
N PRO A 52 1.31 -0.88 -36.35
CA PRO A 52 0.76 -0.35 -35.10
C PRO A 52 0.13 -1.44 -34.22
N GLN A 53 -0.55 -2.43 -34.82
CA GLN A 53 -1.12 -3.56 -34.10
C GLN A 53 -0.06 -4.42 -33.39
N TRP A 54 1.12 -4.61 -33.99
CA TRP A 54 2.22 -5.35 -33.39
C TRP A 54 2.89 -4.55 -32.27
N ILE A 55 2.97 -3.23 -32.40
CA ILE A 55 3.42 -2.34 -31.31
C ILE A 55 2.46 -2.43 -30.12
N ALA A 56 1.15 -2.40 -30.37
CA ALA A 56 0.14 -2.53 -29.33
C ALA A 56 0.20 -3.91 -28.65
N GLY A 57 0.34 -4.99 -29.43
CA GLY A 57 0.54 -6.34 -28.91
C GLY A 57 1.81 -6.48 -28.08
N LEU A 58 2.92 -5.88 -28.51
CA LEU A 58 4.16 -5.82 -27.73
C LEU A 58 3.98 -5.05 -26.42
N ALA A 59 3.28 -3.91 -26.47
CA ALA A 59 3.03 -3.09 -25.28
C ALA A 59 2.20 -3.85 -24.24
N TYR A 60 1.21 -4.62 -24.69
CA TYR A 60 0.38 -5.49 -23.85
C TYR A 60 1.18 -6.67 -23.28
N ALA A 61 2.04 -7.30 -24.09
CA ALA A 61 2.93 -8.36 -23.62
C ALA A 61 3.91 -7.85 -22.54
N TYR A 62 4.44 -6.64 -22.72
CA TYR A 62 5.30 -6.00 -21.73
C TYR A 62 4.57 -5.68 -20.43
N SER A 63 3.35 -5.11 -20.50
CA SER A 63 2.60 -4.78 -19.28
C SER A 63 2.24 -6.03 -18.48
N GLY A 64 1.76 -7.09 -19.13
CA GLY A 64 1.45 -8.36 -18.47
C GLY A 64 2.67 -9.01 -17.82
N ARG A 65 3.82 -9.00 -18.49
CA ARG A 65 5.08 -9.51 -17.91
C ARG A 65 5.55 -8.66 -16.73
N ALA A 66 5.46 -7.34 -16.82
CA ALA A 66 5.88 -6.44 -15.74
C ALA A 66 5.02 -6.63 -14.49
N GLN A 67 3.70 -6.77 -14.68
CA GLN A 67 2.78 -7.11 -13.58
C GLN A 67 3.11 -8.47 -12.95
N GLY A 68 3.41 -9.49 -13.77
CA GLY A 68 3.83 -10.79 -13.28
C GLY A 68 5.16 -10.79 -12.51
N LEU A 69 6.08 -9.88 -12.83
CA LEU A 69 7.33 -9.66 -12.07
C LEU A 69 7.04 -8.93 -10.75
N ALA A 70 6.26 -7.85 -10.80
CA ALA A 70 5.90 -7.09 -9.61
C ALA A 70 5.13 -7.95 -8.59
N ALA A 71 4.22 -8.81 -9.05
CA ALA A 71 3.49 -9.76 -8.20
C ALA A 71 4.40 -10.77 -7.48
N LYS A 72 5.63 -10.99 -8.00
CA LYS A 72 6.66 -11.84 -7.39
C LYS A 72 7.65 -11.04 -6.52
N GLY A 73 7.40 -9.74 -6.31
CA GLY A 73 8.30 -8.84 -5.58
C GLY A 73 9.50 -8.34 -6.38
N MET A 74 9.59 -8.64 -7.68
CA MET A 74 10.66 -8.21 -8.58
C MET A 74 10.36 -6.81 -9.14
N LEU A 75 10.32 -5.81 -8.25
CA LEU A 75 9.91 -4.45 -8.61
C LEU A 75 10.88 -3.76 -9.57
N GLN A 76 12.19 -3.94 -9.39
CA GLN A 76 13.21 -3.31 -10.23
C GLN A 76 13.12 -3.79 -11.68
N GLU A 77 12.93 -5.10 -11.87
CA GLU A 77 12.75 -5.70 -13.19
C GLU A 77 11.42 -5.28 -13.82
N ALA A 78 10.35 -5.20 -13.03
CA ALA A 78 9.06 -4.68 -13.49
C ALA A 78 9.16 -3.23 -13.96
N ILE A 79 9.83 -2.36 -13.20
CA ILE A 79 10.11 -0.96 -13.53
C ILE A 79 10.93 -0.86 -14.82
N GLY A 80 12.02 -1.62 -14.94
CA GLY A 80 12.86 -1.64 -16.14
C GLY A 80 12.09 -2.09 -17.39
N LEU A 81 11.21 -3.08 -17.23
CA LEU A 81 10.36 -3.57 -18.31
C LEU A 81 9.30 -2.54 -18.72
N TRP A 82 8.73 -1.81 -17.75
CA TRP A 82 7.77 -0.74 -18.03
C TRP A 82 8.40 0.45 -18.77
N ARG A 83 9.66 0.79 -18.45
CA ARG A 83 10.43 1.79 -19.21
C ARG A 83 10.68 1.34 -20.65
N SER A 84 11.06 0.07 -20.82
CA SER A 84 11.23 -0.51 -22.16
C SER A 84 9.93 -0.46 -22.98
N ARG A 85 8.77 -0.70 -22.32
CA ARG A 85 7.45 -0.54 -22.94
C ARG A 85 7.24 0.90 -23.42
N ALA A 86 7.49 1.89 -22.56
CA ALA A 86 7.32 3.29 -22.90
C ALA A 86 8.22 3.72 -24.07
N GLU A 87 9.49 3.34 -24.03
CA GLU A 87 10.49 3.68 -25.05
C GLU A 87 10.20 3.02 -26.40
N LEU A 88 9.96 1.70 -26.42
CA LEU A 88 9.84 0.95 -27.67
C LEU A 88 8.45 1.06 -28.30
N CYS A 89 7.41 1.21 -27.48
CA CYS A 89 6.02 1.24 -27.91
C CYS A 89 5.41 2.64 -27.94
N GLY A 90 6.11 3.67 -27.46
CA GLY A 90 5.59 5.04 -27.40
C GLY A 90 4.42 5.21 -26.42
N THR A 91 4.25 4.29 -25.47
CA THR A 91 3.17 4.38 -24.48
C THR A 91 3.58 5.28 -23.31
N PRO A 92 2.66 6.04 -22.70
CA PRO A 92 2.99 6.82 -21.51
C PRO A 92 3.51 5.93 -20.37
N LEU A 93 4.61 6.37 -19.75
CA LEU A 93 5.22 5.69 -18.61
C LEU A 93 4.28 5.62 -17.40
N TRP A 94 3.43 6.64 -17.27
CA TRP A 94 2.55 6.90 -16.13
C TRP A 94 1.22 6.15 -16.18
N ASP A 95 0.91 5.52 -17.31
CA ASP A 95 -0.28 4.69 -17.40
C ASP A 95 -0.06 3.42 -16.59
N GLY A 96 -1.02 3.09 -15.72
CA GLY A 96 -1.02 1.84 -14.96
C GLY A 96 -0.21 1.87 -13.65
N PRO A 97 0.30 0.72 -13.19
CA PRO A 97 0.83 0.54 -11.83
C PRO A 97 2.25 1.10 -11.60
N TYR A 98 2.85 1.74 -12.60
CA TYR A 98 4.26 2.15 -12.59
C TYR A 98 4.63 3.02 -11.38
N VAL A 99 3.80 4.01 -11.06
CA VAL A 99 4.06 4.91 -9.92
C VAL A 99 4.01 4.17 -8.60
N GLY A 100 3.03 3.28 -8.44
CA GLY A 100 2.93 2.43 -7.25
C GLY A 100 4.19 1.57 -7.06
N TRP A 101 4.77 1.06 -8.15
CA TRP A 101 6.03 0.33 -8.08
C TRP A 101 7.22 1.21 -7.70
N LEU A 102 7.31 2.44 -8.22
CA LEU A 102 8.37 3.38 -7.81
C LEU A 102 8.28 3.74 -6.33
N ILE A 103 7.06 3.94 -5.81
CA ILE A 103 6.84 4.21 -4.38
C ILE A 103 7.25 2.99 -3.55
N ALA A 104 6.83 1.79 -3.96
CA ALA A 104 7.17 0.55 -3.27
C ALA A 104 8.67 0.22 -3.29
N ASP A 105 9.39 0.61 -4.35
CA ASP A 105 10.85 0.48 -4.49
C ASP A 105 11.62 1.68 -3.86
N ALA A 106 10.94 2.52 -3.06
CA ALA A 106 11.49 3.71 -2.40
C ALA A 106 12.13 4.78 -3.34
N ARG A 107 11.74 4.80 -4.61
CA ARG A 107 12.25 5.74 -5.64
C ARG A 107 11.41 7.02 -5.71
N VAL A 108 11.13 7.61 -4.56
CA VAL A 108 10.23 8.77 -4.40
C VAL A 108 10.71 9.98 -5.20
N ALA A 109 12.02 10.24 -5.22
CA ALA A 109 12.60 11.37 -5.96
C ALA A 109 12.23 11.36 -7.45
N GLU A 110 12.22 10.18 -8.08
CA GLU A 110 11.84 10.04 -9.49
C GLU A 110 10.35 10.34 -9.67
N VAL A 111 9.49 9.88 -8.76
CA VAL A 111 8.06 10.20 -8.82
C VAL A 111 7.84 11.71 -8.74
N LEU A 112 8.59 12.42 -7.88
CA LEU A 112 8.51 13.87 -7.74
C LEU A 112 8.95 14.61 -8.99
N ASP A 113 10.07 14.21 -9.61
CA ASP A 113 10.55 14.83 -10.85
C ASP A 113 9.53 14.75 -11.97
N HIS A 114 8.90 13.58 -12.07
CA HIS A 114 7.88 13.37 -13.07
C HIS A 114 6.58 14.12 -12.77
N LEU A 115 6.19 14.22 -11.50
CA LEU A 115 5.06 15.04 -11.07
C LEU A 115 5.30 16.51 -11.44
N ALA A 116 6.52 17.02 -11.21
CA ALA A 116 6.93 18.35 -11.62
C ALA A 116 6.88 18.54 -13.15
N ALA A 117 7.43 17.58 -13.91
CA ALA A 117 7.39 17.59 -15.37
C ALA A 117 5.95 17.59 -15.93
N ARG A 118 5.04 16.81 -15.32
CA ARG A 118 3.63 16.77 -15.72
C ARG A 118 2.91 18.09 -15.44
N ARG A 119 3.14 18.71 -14.28
CA ARG A 119 2.60 20.04 -13.98
C ARG A 119 3.09 21.07 -15.01
N ALA A 120 4.39 21.06 -15.32
CA ALA A 120 4.98 21.98 -16.30
C ALA A 120 4.46 21.77 -17.73
N ALA A 121 4.12 20.53 -18.12
CA ALA A 121 3.56 20.22 -19.45
C ALA A 121 2.08 20.66 -19.61
N THR A 122 1.46 21.24 -18.58
CA THR A 122 0.03 21.58 -18.60
C THR A 122 -0.20 22.95 -19.24
N SER A 123 -0.68 22.97 -20.48
CA SER A 123 -1.26 24.15 -21.15
C SER A 123 -2.51 23.79 -21.97
N ALA A 124 -3.17 22.66 -21.66
CA ALA A 124 -4.19 22.04 -22.51
C ALA A 124 -5.61 22.08 -21.90
N PRO A 125 -6.67 22.04 -22.74
CA PRO A 125 -8.08 22.18 -22.33
C PRO A 125 -8.66 21.04 -21.48
N ASP A 126 -7.95 19.91 -21.34
CA ASP A 126 -8.35 18.75 -20.50
C ASP A 126 -7.92 18.86 -19.02
N GLY A 127 -7.62 20.08 -18.55
CA GLY A 127 -7.01 20.35 -17.24
C GLY A 127 -7.66 19.63 -16.05
N ARG A 128 -9.00 19.52 -16.01
CA ARG A 128 -9.71 18.86 -14.89
C ARG A 128 -9.33 17.40 -14.68
N ARG A 129 -9.20 16.60 -15.75
CA ARG A 129 -8.85 15.17 -15.62
C ARG A 129 -7.40 15.00 -15.16
N LEU A 130 -6.53 15.89 -15.58
CA LEU A 130 -5.14 15.91 -15.14
C LEU A 130 -5.02 16.32 -13.67
N ASP A 131 -5.79 17.32 -13.24
CA ASP A 131 -5.83 17.76 -11.84
C ASP A 131 -6.26 16.64 -10.88
N GLU A 132 -7.27 15.84 -11.26
CA GLU A 132 -7.71 14.68 -10.47
C GLU A 132 -6.64 13.58 -10.40
N GLN A 133 -5.95 13.30 -11.52
CA GLN A 133 -4.84 12.35 -11.55
C GLN A 133 -3.68 12.82 -10.66
N LEU A 134 -3.31 14.10 -10.74
CA LEU A 134 -2.27 14.69 -9.91
C LEU A 134 -2.66 14.63 -8.43
N ALA A 135 -3.89 15.00 -8.08
CA ALA A 135 -4.38 14.91 -6.71
C ALA A 135 -4.36 13.47 -6.16
N THR A 136 -4.68 12.49 -7.00
CA THR A 136 -4.61 11.06 -6.64
C THR A 136 -3.16 10.62 -6.38
N LEU A 137 -2.23 11.02 -7.25
CA LEU A 137 -0.81 10.73 -7.09
C LEU A 137 -0.23 11.41 -5.84
N GLU A 138 -0.60 12.64 -5.57
CA GLU A 138 -0.20 13.35 -4.35
C GLU A 138 -0.71 12.64 -3.10
N ALA A 139 -1.98 12.20 -3.09
CA ALA A 139 -2.51 11.41 -1.98
C ALA A 139 -1.72 10.11 -1.78
N GLN A 140 -1.34 9.41 -2.86
CA GLN A 140 -0.51 8.20 -2.79
C GLN A 140 0.89 8.44 -2.23
N LEU A 141 1.47 9.61 -2.50
CA LEU A 141 2.80 10.00 -2.00
C LEU A 141 2.78 10.50 -0.55
N ALA A 142 1.64 11.02 -0.09
CA ALA A 142 1.52 11.69 1.20
C ALA A 142 2.08 10.87 2.39
N PRO A 143 1.75 9.57 2.57
CA PRO A 143 2.30 8.78 3.68
C PRO A 143 3.83 8.71 3.65
N THR A 144 4.41 8.43 2.48
CA THR A 144 5.87 8.31 2.31
C THR A 144 6.58 9.63 2.59
N LEU A 145 5.96 10.76 2.21
CA LEU A 145 6.52 12.08 2.44
C LEU A 145 6.48 12.55 3.89
N LEU A 146 5.67 11.92 4.76
CA LEU A 146 5.73 12.19 6.20
C LEU A 146 7.11 11.81 6.78
N ALA A 147 7.65 10.66 6.34
CA ALA A 147 8.95 10.16 6.78
C ALA A 147 10.13 10.63 5.90
N ALA A 148 9.87 11.26 4.76
CA ALA A 148 10.91 11.66 3.82
C ALA A 148 11.90 12.70 4.39
N ASP A 149 13.14 12.60 3.91
CA ASP A 149 14.22 13.55 4.18
C ASP A 149 13.87 14.95 3.64
N PRO A 150 14.24 16.04 4.35
CA PRO A 150 14.11 17.41 3.86
C PRO A 150 14.63 17.65 2.42
N ALA A 151 15.69 16.97 2.00
CA ALA A 151 16.24 17.05 0.65
C ALA A 151 15.28 16.53 -0.43
N ILE A 152 14.50 15.47 -0.12
CA ILE A 152 13.45 14.97 -1.03
C ILE A 152 12.32 15.99 -1.12
N LEU A 153 11.94 16.58 0.01
CA LEU A 153 10.86 17.57 0.08
C LEU A 153 11.22 18.88 -0.63
N ALA A 154 12.49 19.27 -0.63
CA ALA A 154 12.96 20.45 -1.36
C ALA A 154 12.78 20.37 -2.88
N ARG A 155 12.51 19.17 -3.42
CA ARG A 155 12.15 18.97 -4.84
C ARG A 155 10.71 19.35 -5.15
N LEU A 156 9.84 19.46 -4.14
CA LEU A 156 8.47 19.89 -4.32
C LEU A 156 8.39 21.41 -4.52
N PRO A 157 7.48 21.89 -5.36
CA PRO A 157 7.13 23.30 -5.41
C PRO A 157 6.58 23.78 -4.05
N ALA A 158 6.98 24.98 -3.63
CA ALA A 158 6.61 25.58 -2.33
C ALA A 158 5.08 25.76 -2.16
N ASP A 159 4.36 25.91 -3.26
CA ASP A 159 2.90 26.01 -3.32
C ASP A 159 2.18 24.66 -3.30
N SER A 160 2.93 23.54 -3.33
CA SER A 160 2.32 22.21 -3.31
C SER A 160 1.64 21.92 -1.97
N LEU A 161 0.38 21.44 -2.02
CA LEU A 161 -0.37 21.01 -0.83
C LEU A 161 0.36 19.92 -0.03
N LEU A 162 1.14 19.07 -0.70
CA LEU A 162 2.02 18.10 -0.05
C LEU A 162 3.01 18.75 0.91
N GLN A 163 3.57 19.89 0.54
CA GLN A 163 4.54 20.63 1.36
C GLN A 163 3.84 21.50 2.39
N GLN A 164 2.78 22.21 2.00
CA GLN A 164 2.05 23.14 2.87
C GLN A 164 1.31 22.42 4.02
N HIS A 165 0.71 21.26 3.75
CA HIS A 165 -0.07 20.55 4.76
C HIS A 165 0.74 19.50 5.54
N ARG A 166 1.98 19.20 5.14
CA ARG A 166 2.85 18.26 5.87
C ARG A 166 3.08 18.66 7.33
N PRO A 167 3.39 19.93 7.67
CA PRO A 167 3.54 20.34 9.06
C PRO A 167 2.28 20.08 9.90
N LEU A 168 1.08 20.26 9.33
CA LEU A 168 -0.19 19.98 10.00
C LEU A 168 -0.37 18.49 10.26
N ALA A 169 -0.05 17.64 9.29
CA ALA A 169 -0.08 16.19 9.44
C ALA A 169 0.90 15.70 10.51
N LEU A 170 2.13 16.24 10.54
CA LEU A 170 3.12 15.93 11.57
C LEU A 170 2.71 16.43 12.95
N ALA A 171 2.12 17.63 13.03
CA ALA A 171 1.57 18.16 14.28
C ALA A 171 0.43 17.28 14.83
N ALA A 172 -0.48 16.81 13.96
CA ALA A 172 -1.54 15.89 14.34
C ALA A 172 -0.98 14.57 14.89
N LEU A 173 0.00 13.96 14.20
CA LEU A 173 0.66 12.74 14.69
C LEU A 173 1.36 12.96 16.04
N SER A 174 2.05 14.09 16.20
CA SER A 174 2.72 14.45 17.46
C SER A 174 1.71 14.66 18.59
N ALA A 175 0.62 15.37 18.34
CA ALA A 175 -0.44 15.62 19.32
C ALA A 175 -1.13 14.32 19.74
N TYR A 176 -1.47 13.45 18.78
CA TYR A 176 -2.02 12.13 19.06
C TYR A 176 -1.08 11.32 19.97
N SER A 177 0.21 11.26 19.63
CA SER A 177 1.20 10.52 20.43
C SER A 177 1.41 11.07 21.84
N SER A 178 1.17 12.37 22.03
CA SER A 178 1.29 13.05 23.32
C SER A 178 -0.02 13.07 24.11
N LYS A 179 -1.10 12.48 23.55
CA LYS A 179 -2.47 12.52 24.07
C LYS A 179 -3.00 13.95 24.30
N ASP A 180 -2.56 14.90 23.47
CA ASP A 180 -3.04 16.28 23.50
C ASP A 180 -4.22 16.45 22.54
N ALA A 181 -5.44 16.32 23.08
CA ALA A 181 -6.67 16.38 22.29
C ALA A 181 -6.90 17.77 21.65
N ALA A 182 -6.52 18.85 22.33
CA ALA A 182 -6.72 20.21 21.83
C ALA A 182 -5.78 20.53 20.67
N ALA A 183 -4.50 20.16 20.79
CA ALA A 183 -3.54 20.29 19.71
C ALA A 183 -3.90 19.40 18.52
N LEU A 184 -4.44 18.20 18.78
CA LEU A 184 -4.87 17.28 17.72
C LEU A 184 -6.03 17.86 16.91
N GLU A 185 -7.12 18.32 17.55
CA GLU A 185 -8.24 18.91 16.82
C GLU A 185 -7.84 20.17 16.06
N THR A 186 -6.97 21.00 16.64
CA THR A 186 -6.42 22.19 15.95
C THR A 186 -5.66 21.80 14.68
N ALA A 187 -4.77 20.81 14.77
CA ALA A 187 -4.00 20.34 13.62
C ALA A 187 -4.90 19.69 12.55
N LEU A 188 -5.89 18.89 12.96
CA LEU A 188 -6.83 18.23 12.05
C LEU A 188 -7.78 19.21 11.36
N ALA A 189 -8.17 20.30 12.04
CA ALA A 189 -8.99 21.35 11.44
C ALA A 189 -8.28 22.06 10.28
N GLY A 190 -6.95 22.19 10.35
CA GLY A 190 -6.13 22.74 9.27
C GLY A 190 -6.02 21.84 8.03
N ILE A 191 -6.27 20.53 8.16
CA ILE A 191 -6.23 19.58 7.04
C ILE A 191 -7.55 19.64 6.27
N SER A 192 -7.54 20.36 5.14
CA SER A 192 -8.71 20.52 4.27
C SER A 192 -9.08 19.23 3.52
N PHE A 193 -10.31 19.17 2.98
CA PHE A 193 -10.78 18.02 2.19
C PHE A 193 -9.98 17.79 0.89
N ARG A 194 -9.37 18.85 0.34
CA ARG A 194 -8.48 18.77 -0.83
C ARG A 194 -7.05 18.39 -0.46
N SER A 195 -6.75 18.25 0.83
CA SER A 195 -5.42 17.87 1.29
C SER A 195 -5.07 16.44 0.84
N PRO A 196 -3.83 16.20 0.37
CA PRO A 196 -3.29 14.85 0.20
C PRO A 196 -3.29 14.02 1.50
N TYR A 197 -3.33 14.69 2.66
CA TYR A 197 -3.36 14.07 3.99
C TYR A 197 -4.79 13.90 4.56
N ARG A 198 -5.85 14.09 3.77
CA ARG A 198 -7.24 14.01 4.27
C ARG A 198 -7.58 12.65 4.90
N ASP A 199 -7.02 11.57 4.36
CA ASP A 199 -7.28 10.21 4.82
C ASP A 199 -6.63 9.97 6.19
N LEU A 200 -5.45 10.55 6.43
CA LEU A 200 -4.80 10.55 7.74
C LEU A 200 -5.69 11.18 8.82
N ARG A 201 -6.40 12.27 8.49
CA ARG A 201 -7.35 12.90 9.41
C ARG A 201 -8.46 11.92 9.80
N THR A 202 -9.01 11.16 8.85
CA THR A 202 -10.03 10.14 9.14
C THR A 202 -9.47 9.04 10.04
N VAL A 203 -8.26 8.54 9.75
CA VAL A 203 -7.61 7.50 10.55
C VAL A 203 -7.37 7.96 11.98
N LEU A 204 -6.79 9.16 12.19
CA LEU A 204 -6.52 9.68 13.52
C LEU A 204 -7.81 9.92 14.32
N LYS A 205 -8.88 10.42 13.69
CA LYS A 205 -10.18 10.56 14.37
C LYS A 205 -10.74 9.21 14.79
N ALA A 206 -10.66 8.20 13.92
CA ALA A 206 -11.11 6.85 14.25
C ALA A 206 -10.29 6.24 15.40
N MET A 207 -8.98 6.50 15.46
CA MET A 207 -8.12 6.04 16.56
C MET A 207 -8.47 6.69 17.90
N VAL A 208 -8.78 7.99 17.92
CA VAL A 208 -9.27 8.66 19.14
C VAL A 208 -10.63 8.10 19.56
N LEU A 209 -11.55 7.95 18.61
CA LEU A 209 -12.88 7.38 18.89
C LEU A 209 -12.77 5.95 19.41
N TYR A 210 -11.80 5.15 18.98
CA TYR A 210 -11.63 3.78 19.45
C TYR A 210 -11.46 3.68 20.97
N GLU A 211 -10.88 4.70 21.60
CA GLU A 211 -10.67 4.75 23.05
C GLU A 211 -11.97 5.06 23.82
N THR A 212 -12.97 5.69 23.19
CA THR A 212 -14.18 6.19 23.86
C THR A 212 -15.49 5.59 23.34
N ASP A 213 -15.58 5.33 22.03
CA ASP A 213 -16.76 4.86 21.29
C ASP A 213 -16.33 4.04 20.07
N GLN A 214 -16.34 2.71 20.23
CA GLN A 214 -15.90 1.78 19.20
C GLN A 214 -16.84 1.70 18.00
N ASP A 215 -18.14 1.98 18.17
CA ASP A 215 -19.09 1.96 17.05
C ASP A 215 -18.93 3.22 16.19
N ALA A 216 -18.70 4.38 16.81
CA ALA A 216 -18.31 5.60 16.08
C ALA A 216 -16.97 5.43 15.36
N ALA A 217 -15.99 4.78 16.01
CA ALA A 217 -14.71 4.45 15.38
C ALA A 217 -14.88 3.53 14.16
N ARG A 218 -15.75 2.51 14.25
CA ARG A 218 -16.11 1.64 13.12
C ARG A 218 -16.73 2.43 11.98
N ALA A 219 -17.74 3.25 12.27
CA ALA A 219 -18.38 4.08 11.26
C ALA A 219 -17.41 5.07 10.59
N ALA A 220 -16.42 5.59 11.34
CA ALA A 220 -15.38 6.45 10.78
C ALA A 220 -14.41 5.70 9.85
N ILE A 221 -13.94 4.51 10.26
CA ILE A 221 -12.96 3.74 9.48
C ILE A 221 -13.58 3.10 8.23
N GLU A 222 -14.87 2.76 8.25
CA GLU A 222 -15.60 2.22 7.09
C GLU A 222 -15.74 3.22 5.94
N ARG A 223 -15.69 4.53 6.23
CA ARG A 223 -15.68 5.58 5.20
C ARG A 223 -14.35 5.67 4.46
N LEU A 224 -13.28 5.12 5.01
CA LEU A 224 -11.97 5.11 4.36
C LEU A 224 -11.94 3.99 3.30
N PRO A 225 -11.50 4.27 2.07
CA PRO A 225 -11.29 3.21 1.07
C PRO A 225 -10.23 2.20 1.52
N LEU A 226 -10.38 0.93 1.12
CA LEU A 226 -9.40 -0.13 1.43
C LEU A 226 -8.08 0.04 0.66
N ASP A 227 -8.10 0.76 -0.44
CA ASP A 227 -6.94 1.15 -1.25
C ASP A 227 -6.39 2.53 -0.86
N SER A 228 -6.80 3.07 0.29
CA SER A 228 -6.28 4.34 0.80
C SER A 228 -4.75 4.27 0.96
N PRO A 229 -4.03 5.34 0.61
CA PRO A 229 -2.59 5.45 0.87
C PRO A 229 -2.23 5.26 2.36
N PHE A 230 -3.17 5.56 3.26
CA PHE A 230 -2.99 5.41 4.72
C PHE A 230 -3.52 4.07 5.25
N GLU A 231 -3.88 3.11 4.39
CA GLU A 231 -4.38 1.81 4.84
C GLU A 231 -3.36 1.07 5.72
N SER A 232 -2.05 1.26 5.50
CA SER A 232 -1.04 0.67 6.40
C SER A 232 -1.20 1.10 7.86
N LEU A 233 -1.69 2.33 8.10
CA LEU A 233 -1.99 2.88 9.43
C LEU A 233 -3.41 2.52 9.89
N ALA A 234 -4.37 2.38 8.98
CA ALA A 234 -5.76 2.04 9.26
C ALA A 234 -5.96 0.54 9.59
N ALA A 235 -5.19 -0.34 8.96
CA ALA A 235 -5.37 -1.80 9.02
C ALA A 235 -5.33 -2.39 10.45
N PRO A 236 -4.43 -1.94 11.35
CA PRO A 236 -4.48 -2.31 12.77
C PRO A 236 -5.85 -2.01 13.40
N LEU A 237 -6.34 -0.79 13.23
CA LEU A 237 -7.61 -0.36 13.81
C LEU A 237 -8.81 -1.14 13.20
N ARG A 238 -8.84 -1.32 11.87
CA ARG A 238 -9.85 -2.16 11.20
C ARG A 238 -9.87 -3.58 11.75
N THR A 239 -8.70 -4.15 12.02
CA THR A 239 -8.57 -5.50 12.59
C THR A 239 -9.19 -5.55 13.98
N LEU A 240 -8.90 -4.57 14.84
CA LEU A 240 -9.41 -4.53 16.22
C LEU A 240 -10.93 -4.31 16.29
N LEU A 241 -11.50 -3.56 15.35
CA LEU A 241 -12.92 -3.24 15.31
C LEU A 241 -13.81 -4.40 14.80
N VAL A 242 -13.21 -5.44 14.23
CA VAL A 242 -13.90 -6.68 13.82
C VAL A 242 -14.10 -7.57 15.04
N ALA A 243 -15.28 -8.14 15.19
CA ALA A 243 -15.60 -9.09 16.25
C ALA A 243 -15.34 -10.54 15.81
N GLY A 244 -15.18 -11.44 16.79
CA GLY A 244 -15.14 -12.87 16.55
C GLY A 244 -13.84 -13.39 15.90
N PRO A 245 -13.87 -14.61 15.35
CA PRO A 245 -12.67 -15.31 14.85
C PRO A 245 -12.04 -14.65 13.63
N GLU A 246 -12.80 -13.83 12.88
CA GLU A 246 -12.28 -13.06 11.75
C GLU A 246 -11.16 -12.08 12.17
N ARG A 247 -11.19 -11.59 13.41
CA ARG A 247 -10.15 -10.71 13.95
C ARG A 247 -8.77 -11.37 13.88
N LEU A 248 -8.66 -12.64 14.27
CA LEU A 248 -7.39 -13.37 14.24
C LEU A 248 -6.90 -13.59 12.80
N GLN A 249 -7.82 -13.88 11.88
CA GLN A 249 -7.46 -14.03 10.46
C GLN A 249 -6.95 -12.71 9.86
N ARG A 250 -7.55 -11.57 10.23
CA ARG A 250 -7.08 -10.25 9.79
C ARG A 250 -5.75 -9.88 10.47
N TRP A 251 -5.60 -10.19 11.75
CA TRP A 251 -4.34 -10.03 12.48
C TRP A 251 -3.18 -10.75 11.80
N ALA A 252 -3.41 -11.99 11.35
CA ALA A 252 -2.43 -12.80 10.63
C ALA A 252 -1.87 -12.14 9.37
N ARG A 253 -2.64 -11.23 8.76
CA ARG A 253 -2.27 -10.52 7.53
C ARG A 253 -1.54 -9.21 7.81
N LEU A 254 -1.55 -8.73 9.06
CA LEU A 254 -0.79 -7.55 9.47
C LEU A 254 0.70 -7.86 9.48
N ASN A 255 1.51 -6.92 9.02
CA ASN A 255 2.96 -7.00 9.18
C ASN A 255 3.38 -6.74 10.65
N SER A 256 4.65 -6.93 10.98
CA SER A 256 5.17 -6.80 12.35
C SER A 256 4.93 -5.40 12.96
N ALA A 257 5.10 -4.33 12.19
CA ALA A 257 4.86 -2.97 12.66
C ALA A 257 3.37 -2.71 12.94
N GLN A 258 2.49 -3.23 12.07
CA GLN A 258 1.05 -3.15 12.24
C GLN A 258 0.54 -3.96 13.44
N GLN A 259 1.10 -5.15 13.68
CA GLN A 259 0.80 -5.95 14.87
C GLN A 259 1.24 -5.22 16.14
N THR A 260 2.43 -4.63 16.14
CA THR A 260 2.95 -3.82 17.26
C THR A 260 1.99 -2.67 17.59
N MET A 261 1.55 -1.93 16.57
CA MET A 261 0.59 -0.84 16.72
C MET A 261 -0.77 -1.33 17.23
N ALA A 262 -1.25 -2.47 16.74
CA ALA A 262 -2.51 -3.04 17.21
C ALA A 262 -2.43 -3.46 18.69
N LEU A 263 -1.28 -3.99 19.16
CA LEU A 263 -1.04 -4.26 20.58
C LEU A 263 -1.06 -2.97 21.39
N ASP A 264 -0.38 -1.92 20.91
CA ASP A 264 -0.34 -0.61 21.58
C ASP A 264 -1.75 0.00 21.72
N LEU A 265 -2.58 -0.10 20.67
CA LEU A 265 -3.98 0.34 20.69
C LEU A 265 -4.85 -0.46 21.68
N MET A 266 -4.58 -1.76 21.84
CA MET A 266 -5.24 -2.58 22.86
C MET A 266 -4.73 -2.30 24.28
N GLY A 267 -3.66 -1.52 24.45
CA GLY A 267 -2.97 -1.36 25.73
C GLY A 267 -2.25 -2.63 26.20
N CYS A 268 -1.95 -3.56 25.28
CA CYS A 268 -1.30 -4.82 25.59
C CYS A 268 0.23 -4.70 25.54
N PRO A 269 0.97 -5.39 26.43
CA PRO A 269 2.42 -5.45 26.33
C PRO A 269 2.86 -6.25 25.10
N GLN A 270 4.02 -5.90 24.54
CA GLN A 270 4.59 -6.54 23.36
C GLN A 270 4.91 -8.03 23.57
N ALA A 271 5.06 -8.47 24.83
CA ALA A 271 5.22 -9.87 25.20
C ALA A 271 4.00 -10.74 24.82
N VAL A 272 2.84 -10.15 24.52
CA VAL A 272 1.63 -10.87 24.09
C VAL A 272 1.67 -11.21 22.58
N ALA A 273 2.59 -10.62 21.81
CA ALA A 273 2.68 -10.87 20.37
C ALA A 273 2.87 -12.36 19.99
N PRO A 274 3.78 -13.13 20.63
CA PRO A 274 3.99 -14.55 20.30
C PRO A 274 2.77 -15.42 20.59
N LEU A 275 2.01 -15.09 21.64
CA LEU A 275 0.76 -15.77 21.98
C LEU A 275 -0.27 -15.58 20.86
N LEU A 276 -0.46 -14.35 20.37
CA LEU A 276 -1.41 -14.07 19.28
C LEU A 276 -1.00 -14.74 17.98
N GLN A 277 0.30 -14.78 17.68
CA GLN A 277 0.81 -15.52 16.51
C GLN A 277 0.54 -17.02 16.63
N SER A 278 0.68 -17.59 17.82
CA SER A 278 0.38 -19.00 18.07
C SER A 278 -1.13 -19.29 17.96
N LEU A 279 -1.99 -18.38 18.43
CA LEU A 279 -3.45 -18.46 18.24
C LEU A 279 -3.83 -18.42 16.76
N VAL A 280 -3.16 -17.57 15.96
CA VAL A 280 -3.35 -17.53 14.50
C VAL A 280 -2.99 -18.86 13.86
N GLY A 281 -1.87 -19.47 14.25
CA GLY A 281 -1.45 -20.79 13.77
C GLY A 281 -2.48 -21.89 14.05
N LEU A 282 -3.10 -21.84 15.24
CA LEU A 282 -4.16 -22.77 15.63
C LEU A 282 -5.47 -22.51 14.88
N ALA A 283 -5.85 -21.24 14.68
CA ALA A 283 -7.08 -20.86 13.96
C ALA A 283 -7.06 -21.21 12.46
N GLY A 284 -5.87 -21.40 11.87
CA GLY A 284 -5.70 -21.89 10.50
C GLY A 284 -6.00 -23.37 10.32
N SER A 285 -6.07 -24.15 11.41
CA SER A 285 -6.47 -25.56 11.39
C SER A 285 -7.95 -25.66 11.78
N THR A 286 -8.75 -26.28 10.93
CA THR A 286 -10.21 -26.47 11.09
C THR A 286 -10.63 -27.23 12.36
N ALA A 287 -9.68 -27.80 13.12
CA ALA A 287 -9.86 -28.24 14.49
C ALA A 287 -9.95 -27.04 15.45
N LEU A 288 -11.06 -26.31 15.34
CA LEU A 288 -11.46 -25.18 16.19
C LEU A 288 -10.99 -25.34 17.63
N LEU A 289 -10.05 -24.49 18.06
CA LEU A 289 -9.91 -23.97 19.43
C LEU A 289 -10.32 -24.96 20.53
N ALA A 290 -9.88 -26.23 20.43
CA ALA A 290 -10.30 -27.23 21.39
C ALA A 290 -9.83 -26.75 22.76
N PRO A 291 -10.68 -26.75 23.80
CA PRO A 291 -10.33 -26.21 25.11
C PRO A 291 -8.95 -26.67 25.62
N PRO A 292 -8.49 -27.92 25.38
CA PRO A 292 -7.14 -28.35 25.75
C PRO A 292 -6.01 -27.61 25.02
N ALA A 293 -6.14 -27.41 23.70
CA ALA A 293 -5.11 -26.72 22.90
C ALA A 293 -4.99 -25.24 23.29
N LEU A 294 -6.12 -24.61 23.61
CA LEU A 294 -6.15 -23.25 24.17
C LEU A 294 -5.54 -23.20 25.57
N PHE A 295 -5.87 -24.17 26.42
CA PHE A 295 -5.34 -24.25 27.78
C PHE A 295 -3.80 -24.44 27.78
N ASP A 296 -3.30 -25.37 26.98
CA ASP A 296 -1.85 -25.60 26.80
C ASP A 296 -1.13 -24.36 26.25
N LEU A 297 -1.80 -23.60 25.39
CA LEU A 297 -1.26 -22.35 24.87
C LEU A 297 -1.18 -21.28 25.97
N VAL A 298 -2.26 -21.08 26.73
CA VAL A 298 -2.29 -20.13 27.85
C VAL A 298 -1.25 -20.50 28.90
N LEU A 299 -1.11 -21.79 29.24
CA LEU A 299 -0.07 -22.25 30.18
C LEU A 299 1.34 -21.95 29.69
N ARG A 300 1.63 -22.18 28.40
CA ARG A 300 2.95 -21.88 27.80
C ARG A 300 3.31 -20.39 27.90
N HIS A 301 2.33 -19.51 27.78
CA HIS A 301 2.51 -18.06 27.83
C HIS A 301 2.09 -17.41 29.16
N ALA A 302 1.83 -18.21 30.21
CA ALA A 302 1.25 -17.70 31.47
C ALA A 302 2.12 -16.62 32.15
N HIS A 303 3.43 -16.68 31.96
CA HIS A 303 4.40 -15.71 32.49
C HIS A 303 4.41 -14.37 31.72
N GLU A 304 3.89 -14.34 30.50
CA GLU A 304 3.84 -13.15 29.63
C GLU A 304 2.47 -12.44 29.68
N LEU A 305 1.47 -13.10 30.26
CA LEU A 305 0.10 -12.59 30.36
C LEU A 305 -0.04 -11.63 31.55
N PRO A 306 -0.47 -10.37 31.34
CA PRO A 306 -1.00 -9.56 32.41
C PRO A 306 -2.14 -10.31 33.11
N SER A 307 -2.23 -10.20 34.45
CA SER A 307 -3.29 -10.84 35.24
C SER A 307 -4.71 -10.49 34.78
N THR A 308 -4.88 -9.35 34.11
CA THR A 308 -6.14 -8.90 33.50
C THR A 308 -6.49 -9.63 32.19
N LEU A 309 -5.50 -10.11 31.45
CA LEU A 309 -5.64 -10.69 30.11
C LEU A 309 -5.98 -12.19 30.17
N ALA A 310 -5.48 -12.90 31.19
CA ALA A 310 -5.89 -14.27 31.49
C ALA A 310 -7.42 -14.39 31.73
N THR A 311 -8.01 -13.40 32.39
CA THR A 311 -9.46 -13.32 32.66
C THR A 311 -10.28 -13.03 31.40
N VAL A 312 -9.75 -12.21 30.48
CA VAL A 312 -10.41 -11.86 29.21
C VAL A 312 -10.35 -12.98 28.17
N LEU A 313 -9.25 -13.75 28.17
CA LEU A 313 -9.13 -14.94 27.31
C LEU A 313 -10.04 -16.09 27.78
N GLY A 314 -10.29 -16.21 29.10
CA GLY A 314 -11.18 -17.23 29.67
C GLY A 314 -12.67 -17.00 29.44
N ASN A 315 -13.13 -15.75 29.27
CA ASN A 315 -14.56 -15.40 29.18
C ASN A 315 -15.08 -15.19 27.74
N GLY A 316 -14.28 -15.50 26.72
CA GLY A 316 -14.55 -15.10 25.35
C GLY A 316 -14.16 -13.63 25.17
N TRP A 317 -13.23 -13.39 24.24
CA TRP A 317 -12.53 -12.11 24.11
C TRP A 317 -13.50 -10.95 23.75
N HIS A 318 -13.99 -10.23 24.76
CA HIS A 318 -14.80 -9.02 24.60
C HIS A 318 -13.99 -7.75 24.93
N PRO A 319 -13.87 -6.80 23.98
CA PRO A 319 -12.97 -5.65 24.10
C PRO A 319 -13.37 -4.60 25.16
N GLY A 320 -14.58 -4.67 25.75
CA GLY A 320 -15.03 -3.73 26.79
C GLY A 320 -14.53 -4.04 28.21
N GLN A 321 -13.95 -5.23 28.46
CA GLN A 321 -13.60 -5.66 29.82
C GLN A 321 -12.24 -5.15 30.33
N LEU A 322 -11.36 -4.63 29.46
CA LEU A 322 -10.04 -4.13 29.86
C LEU A 322 -10.04 -2.65 30.29
N ALA A 323 -11.07 -1.87 29.93
CA ALA A 323 -11.19 -0.45 30.29
C ALA A 323 -11.90 -0.20 31.64
N GLY A 324 -12.55 -1.23 32.20
CA GLY A 324 -13.18 -1.17 33.52
C GLY A 324 -12.15 -1.35 34.63
N GLY A 325 -11.47 -0.26 35.00
CA GLY A 325 -10.55 -0.23 36.13
C GLY A 325 -11.22 -0.74 37.40
N VAL A 326 -10.67 -1.82 37.97
CA VAL A 326 -10.82 -2.13 39.39
C VAL A 326 -10.33 -0.92 40.15
N THR A 327 -11.22 -0.26 40.88
CA THR A 327 -10.88 0.73 41.91
C THR A 327 -10.16 -0.01 43.05
N VAL A 328 -8.88 -0.31 42.84
CA VAL A 328 -7.97 -0.62 43.94
C VAL A 328 -7.76 0.70 44.67
N ARG A 329 -8.29 0.80 45.90
CA ARG A 329 -7.91 1.83 46.87
C ARG A 329 -6.37 1.89 46.92
N ALA A 330 -5.79 2.92 46.32
CA ALA A 330 -4.37 3.18 46.40
C ALA A 330 -4.05 3.76 47.79
N SER A 331 -3.48 2.92 48.65
CA SER A 331 -2.50 3.38 49.61
C SER A 331 -1.25 3.80 48.85
N SER A 332 -0.65 4.90 49.28
CA SER A 332 0.45 5.65 48.66
C SER A 332 1.61 4.80 48.13
N ALA A 333 1.84 4.82 46.81
CA ALA A 333 3.16 4.55 46.23
C ALA A 333 3.30 5.23 44.85
N THR A 334 4.49 5.80 44.64
CA THR A 334 4.98 6.69 43.58
C THR A 334 4.69 6.23 42.14
N PRO A 335 4.30 7.12 41.20
CA PRO A 335 4.00 6.72 39.82
C PRO A 335 5.28 6.48 39.00
N LEU A 336 5.39 5.29 38.43
CA LEU A 336 6.34 4.94 37.38
C LEU A 336 5.96 5.65 36.07
N ARG A 337 6.91 6.40 35.49
CA ARG A 337 6.77 7.05 34.18
C ARG A 337 6.72 6.00 33.05
N PRO A 338 5.77 6.10 32.09
CA PRO A 338 5.77 5.26 30.90
C PRO A 338 6.85 5.71 29.90
N THR A 339 7.48 4.73 29.25
CA THR A 339 8.62 4.85 28.35
C THR A 339 8.23 5.38 26.97
N ARG A 340 8.89 6.47 26.56
CA ARG A 340 8.90 7.01 25.18
C ARG A 340 9.58 6.01 24.24
N SER A 341 8.85 5.10 23.57
CA SER A 341 9.50 4.20 22.58
C SER A 341 8.76 3.90 21.26
N ALA A 342 7.50 4.30 21.09
CA ALA A 342 6.74 3.92 19.89
C ALA A 342 7.14 4.68 18.61
N LEU A 343 7.59 5.94 18.70
CA LEU A 343 7.76 6.79 17.49
C LEU A 343 9.15 6.76 16.83
N ARG A 344 10.18 6.17 17.46
CA ARG A 344 11.51 6.10 16.83
C ARG A 344 11.65 4.99 15.78
N ARG A 345 10.69 4.06 15.71
CA ARG A 345 10.67 2.95 14.73
C ARG A 345 9.86 3.23 13.47
N TRP A 346 9.30 4.43 13.36
CA TRP A 346 8.53 4.92 12.21
C TRP A 346 9.31 5.92 11.34
N ARG A 347 10.61 6.10 11.59
CA ARG A 347 11.52 6.92 10.78
C ARG A 347 12.45 6.05 9.99
#